data_AF-A0A0Q5ZIY0-F1
#
_entry.id   AF-A0A0Q5ZIY0-F1
#
_cell.length_a   1.000
_cell.length_b   1.000
_cell.length_c   1.000
_cell.angle_alpha   90.00
_cell.angle_beta   90.00
_cell.angle_gamma   90.00
#
_symmetry.space_group_name_H-M   'P 1'
#
loop_
_entity.id
_entity.type
_entity.pdbx_description
1 polymer ?
#
loop_
_entity_poly.entity_id
_entity_poly.type
_entity_poly.pdbx_seq_one_letter_code
_entity_poly.pdbx_strand_id
1 'polypeptide(L)' 'MESIIVYPKDEKQKSLLKSLLEELKVRFEIGEDDTTMTEEEFYTKIDKSIQQSNEGKTNILSKDKQKEILGL' A
#
# COMPACT_ATOMS: atom_id res chain seq x y z
N MET A 1 23.52 -9.45 6.56
CA MET A 1 23.58 -8.06 6.06
C MET A 1 22.19 -7.73 5.56
N GLU A 2 21.67 -6.57 5.96
CA GLU A 2 20.31 -6.12 5.63
C GLU A 2 20.23 -5.76 4.13
N SER A 3 19.11 -6.13 3.50
CA SER A 3 18.76 -5.73 2.13
C SER A 3 17.93 -4.44 2.21
N ILE A 4 18.16 -3.48 1.31
CA ILE A 4 17.29 -2.30 1.21
C ILE A 4 16.16 -2.56 0.21
N ILE A 5 14.96 -2.08 0.51
CA ILE A 5 13.84 -2.12 -0.42
C ILE A 5 13.66 -0.72 -1.01
N VAL A 6 13.62 -0.62 -2.33
CA VAL A 6 13.44 0.64 -3.06
C VAL A 6 12.12 0.66 -3.83
N TYR A 7 11.43 1.80 -3.80
CA TYR A 7 10.13 2.01 -4.46
C TYR A 7 10.25 3.15 -5.49
N PRO A 8 10.73 2.84 -6.72
CA PRO A 8 10.85 3.84 -7.78
C PRO A 8 9.48 4.27 -8.30
N LYS A 9 9.28 5.58 -8.54
CA LYS A 9 8.00 6.12 -9.00
C LYS A 9 7.73 5.92 -10.50
N ASP A 10 8.80 5.73 -11.28
CA ASP A 10 8.73 5.57 -12.73
C ASP A 10 9.91 4.73 -13.26
N GLU A 11 9.84 4.34 -14.53
CA GLU A 11 10.87 3.51 -15.18
C GLU A 11 12.24 4.21 -15.27
N LYS A 12 12.27 5.55 -15.32
CA LYS A 12 13.53 6.30 -15.36
C LYS A 12 14.23 6.24 -14.00
N GLN A 13 13.50 6.42 -12.91
CA GLN A 13 14.02 6.26 -11.54
C GLN A 13 14.46 4.83 -11.27
N LYS A 14 13.67 3.85 -11.72
CA LYS A 14 13.99 2.43 -11.59
C LYS A 14 15.32 2.07 -12.26
N SER A 15 15.50 2.49 -13.51
CA SER A 15 16.73 2.26 -14.27
C SER A 15 17.96 2.91 -13.62
N LEU A 16 17.81 4.15 -13.13
CA LEU A 16 18.88 4.88 -12.44
C LEU A 16 19.28 4.22 -11.12
N LEU A 17 18.31 3.92 -10.26
CA LEU A 17 18.55 3.31 -8.94
C LEU A 17 19.15 1.91 -9.08
N LYS A 18 18.66 1.11 -10.02
CA LYS A 18 19.21 -0.22 -10.30
C LYS A 18 20.70 -0.14 -10.66
N SER A 19 21.05 0.72 -11.62
CA SER A 19 22.44 0.88 -12.07
C SER A 19 23.36 1.34 -10.93
N LEU A 20 22.90 2.28 -10.11
CA LEU A 20 23.67 2.80 -8.97
C LEU A 20 23.90 1.73 -7.89
N LEU A 21 22.85 1.00 -7.51
CA LEU A 21 22.93 0.02 -6.43
C LEU A 21 23.72 -1.23 -6.81
N GLU A 22 23.67 -1.62 -8.09
CA GLU A 22 24.52 -2.68 -8.66
C GLU A 22 26.00 -2.28 -8.61
N GLU A 23 26.35 -1.05 -9.02
CA GLU A 23 27.73 -0.55 -8.99
C GLU A 23 28.30 -0.51 -7.57
N LEU A 24 27.46 -0.10 -6.59
CA LEU A 24 27.83 -0.06 -5.18
C LEU A 24 27.86 -1.46 -4.51
N LYS A 25 27.49 -2.52 -5.24
CA LYS A 25 27.39 -3.91 -4.74
C LYS A 25 26.51 -4.03 -3.49
N VAL A 26 25.48 -3.19 -3.40
CA VAL A 26 24.48 -3.24 -2.34
C VAL A 26 23.46 -4.32 -2.69
N ARG A 27 23.02 -5.11 -1.70
CA ARG A 27 21.87 -6.00 -1.89
C ARG A 27 20.59 -5.17 -1.79
N PHE A 28 19.75 -5.23 -2.81
CA PHE A 28 18.50 -4.49 -2.85
C PHE A 28 17.39 -5.33 -3.48
N GLU A 29 16.17 -4.97 -3.12
CA GLU A 29 14.94 -5.47 -3.74
C GLU A 29 14.15 -4.27 -4.25
N ILE A 30 13.51 -4.44 -5.41
CA ILE A 30 12.57 -3.44 -5.93
C ILE A 30 11.20 -3.84 -5.41
N GLY A 31 10.66 -3.03 -4.52
CA GLY A 31 9.29 -3.20 -4.05
C GLY A 31 8.32 -2.70 -5.13
N GLU A 32 7.24 -3.45 -5.33
CA GLU A 32 6.06 -2.93 -5.99
C GLU A 32 5.27 -2.17 -4.92
N ASP A 33 4.97 -0.90 -5.17
CA ASP A 33 4.05 -0.16 -4.32
C ASP A 33 2.63 -0.64 -4.67
N ASP A 34 2.21 -1.70 -3.97
CA ASP A 34 0.86 -2.26 -4.08
C ASP A 34 -0.21 -1.35 -3.46
N THR A 35 0.12 -0.10 -3.08
CA THR A 35 -0.91 0.90 -2.81
C THR A 35 -1.59 1.27 -4.13
N THR A 36 -2.57 0.45 -4.51
CA THR A 36 -3.25 0.48 -5.82
C THR A 36 -4.12 1.73 -6.04
N MET A 37 -4.02 2.75 -5.20
CA MET A 37 -4.84 3.94 -5.27
C MET A 37 -4.00 5.19 -5.05
N THR A 38 -4.27 6.19 -5.87
CA THR A 38 -3.77 7.55 -5.68
C THR A 38 -4.30 8.14 -4.38
N GLU A 39 -3.65 9.20 -3.90
CA GLU A 39 -4.11 9.97 -2.74
C GLU A 39 -5.56 10.48 -2.90
N GLU A 40 -5.91 10.94 -4.11
CA GLU A 40 -7.27 11.39 -4.42
C GLU A 40 -8.29 10.24 -4.34
N GLU A 41 -7.96 9.07 -4.89
CA GLU A 41 -8.81 7.88 -4.82
C GLU A 41 -8.98 7.39 -3.37
N PHE A 42 -7.94 7.51 -2.55
CA PHE A 42 -7.97 7.19 -1.13
C PHE A 42 -8.97 8.08 -0.38
N TYR A 43 -8.85 9.40 -0.49
CA TYR A 43 -9.78 10.32 0.17
C TYR A 43 -11.21 10.19 -0.34
N THR A 44 -11.37 10.01 -1.65
CA THR A 44 -12.69 9.74 -2.26
C THR A 44 -13.33 8.48 -1.66
N LYS A 45 -12.55 7.44 -1.38
CA LYS A 45 -13.04 6.21 -0.74
C LYS A 45 -13.44 6.44 0.72
N ILE A 46 -12.71 7.28 1.45
CA ILE A 46 -13.07 7.67 2.82
C ILE A 46 -14.42 8.39 2.84
N ASP A 47 -14.58 9.42 2.01
CA ASP A 47 -15.82 10.20 1.96
C ASP A 47 -17.04 9.32 1.61
N LYS A 48 -16.87 8.42 0.64
CA LYS A 48 -17.90 7.42 0.31
C LYS A 48 -18.23 6.51 1.49
N SER A 49 -17.23 6.09 2.25
CA SER A 49 -17.44 5.22 3.42
C SER A 49 -18.20 5.95 4.54
N ILE A 50 -17.89 7.23 4.77
CA ILE A 50 -18.62 8.08 5.73
C ILE A 50 -20.08 8.24 5.30
N GLN A 51 -20.32 8.54 4.01
CA GLN A 51 -21.67 8.67 3.47
C GLN A 51 -22.46 7.36 3.62
N GLN A 52 -21.87 6.21 3.28
CA GLN A 52 -22.50 4.90 3.46
C GLN A 52 -22.88 4.64 4.91
N SER A 53 -22.03 5.04 5.86
CA SER A 53 -22.32 4.93 7.30
C SER A 53 -23.53 5.80 7.69
N ASN A 54 -23.58 7.05 7.25
CA ASN A 54 -24.68 7.97 7.54
C ASN A 54 -26.01 7.50 6.93
N GLU A 55 -25.96 6.86 5.77
CA GLU A 55 -27.13 6.27 5.09
C GLU A 55 -27.53 4.90 5.65
N GLY A 56 -26.81 4.36 6.64
CA GLY A 56 -27.05 3.03 7.19
C GLY A 56 -26.70 1.88 6.26
N LYS A 57 -25.98 2.14 5.16
CA LYS A 57 -25.51 1.15 4.17
C LYS A 57 -24.20 0.50 4.64
N THR A 58 -24.21 -0.08 5.83
CA THR A 58 -23.04 -0.72 6.44
C THR A 58 -23.20 -2.24 6.47
N ASN A 59 -22.07 -2.94 6.48
CA ASN A 59 -22.06 -4.39 6.68
C ASN A 59 -22.00 -4.68 8.18
N ILE A 60 -23.01 -5.37 8.71
CA ILE A 60 -23.01 -5.84 10.10
C ILE A 60 -22.07 -7.04 10.21
N LEU A 61 -21.04 -6.92 11.05
CA LEU A 61 -20.09 -7.98 11.33
C LEU A 61 -20.45 -8.66 12.66
N SER A 62 -20.48 -9.99 12.68
CA SER A 62 -20.58 -10.76 13.93
C SER A 62 -19.31 -10.58 14.77
N LYS A 63 -19.41 -10.80 16.09
CA LYS A 63 -18.26 -10.68 17.00
C LYS A 63 -17.10 -11.60 16.61
N ASP A 64 -17.39 -12.81 16.16
CA ASP A 64 -16.35 -13.77 15.75
C ASP A 64 -15.64 -13.31 14.49
N LYS A 65 -16.36 -12.72 13.53
CA LYS A 65 -15.76 -12.15 12.32
C LYS A 65 -14.98 -10.86 12.60
N GLN A 66 -15.40 -10.08 13.60
CA GLN A 66 -14.61 -8.94 14.08
C GLN A 66 -13.28 -9.39 14.68
N LYS A 67 -13.30 -10.46 15.49
CA LYS A 67 -12.07 -11.04 16.07
C LYS A 67 -11.12 -11.57 15.01
N GLU A 68 -11.64 -12.28 14.01
CA GLU A 68 -10.85 -12.77 12.87
C GLU A 68 -10.12 -11.63 12.15
N ILE A 69 -10.82 -10.54 11.83
CA ILE A 69 -10.24 -9.36 11.16
C ILE A 69 -9.17 -8.68 12.02
N LEU A 70 -9.38 -8.63 13.34
CA LEU A 70 -8.48 -7.96 14.28
C LEU A 70 -7.34 -8.86 14.78
N GLY A 71 -7.33 -10.14 14.42
CA GLY A 71 -6.35 -11.12 14.89
C GLY A 71 -6.43 -11.41 16.39
N LEU A 72 -7.64 -11.36 16.97
CA LEU A 72 -7.93 -11.50 18.42
C LEU A 72 -8.52 -12.86 18.80
#